data_AF-A0A7Y2VN18-F1
#
_entry.id   AF-A0A7Y2VN18-F1
#
_cell.length_a   1.000
_cell.length_b   1.000
_cell.length_c   1.000
_cell.angle_alpha   90.00
_cell.angle_beta   90.00
_cell.angle_gamma   90.00
#
_symmetry.space_group_name_H-M   'P 1'
#
loop_
_entity.id
_entity.type
_entity.pdbx_description
1 polymer ?
#
loop_
_entity_poly.entity_id
_entity_poly.type
_entity_poly.pdbx_seq_one_letter_code
_entity_poly.pdbx_strand_id
1 'polypeptide(L)'
;MEDSLDKLYKNQSLIYKYVLYFVTIGCIVFFFPRGGKFKYEFQKGKPWQYENLYAPFDFSIKKTADEIAQEQQALQEQQVPYYTYDASAVTEVNQIYDDSFSQVFPSERYSNTQLRRLKGIGQDILNELYKNGIVDNTAAGNSSEYLYLVKNNEASRIRKDELYTVTQVDSVVQESLRNRRAGEYYSLFQDLFFNLVKPNVSYDAELSKKELEDEMSRISTTRGNVDEGILIIARGEVVEAENYTILNSLKAEFESEVWTANN
;
A
#
# COMPACT_ATOMS: atom_id res chain seq x y z
N MET A 1 40.28 -15.04 59.58
CA MET A 1 40.21 -15.43 58.15
C MET A 1 41.15 -16.58 57.80
N GLU A 2 42.16 -16.90 58.64
CA GLU A 2 43.11 -18.00 58.37
C GLU A 2 42.53 -19.42 58.58
N ASP A 3 41.67 -19.63 59.57
CA ASP A 3 41.08 -20.96 59.88
C ASP A 3 40.16 -21.53 58.77
N SER A 4 39.63 -20.66 57.91
CA SER A 4 38.76 -21.08 56.80
C SER A 4 39.55 -21.65 55.61
N LEU A 5 40.81 -21.23 55.46
CA LEU A 5 41.68 -21.64 54.34
C LEU A 5 42.29 -23.03 54.57
N ASP A 6 42.65 -23.37 55.81
CA ASP A 6 43.21 -24.68 56.15
C ASP A 6 42.19 -25.83 55.99
N LYS A 7 40.90 -25.58 56.27
CA LYS A 7 39.82 -26.53 55.99
C LYS A 7 39.58 -26.76 54.50
N LEU A 8 39.75 -25.72 53.67
CA LEU A 8 39.64 -25.81 52.21
C LEU A 8 40.77 -26.67 51.62
N TYR A 9 42.01 -26.52 52.10
CA TYR A 9 43.15 -27.34 51.66
C TYR A 9 43.02 -28.81 52.07
N LYS A 10 42.57 -29.11 53.29
CA LYS A 10 42.37 -30.50 53.76
C LYS A 10 41.29 -31.26 52.98
N ASN A 11 40.26 -30.55 52.51
CA ASN A 11 39.14 -31.11 51.75
C ASN A 11 39.22 -30.79 50.24
N GLN A 12 40.38 -30.37 49.73
CA GLN A 12 40.58 -29.97 48.34
C GLN A 12 40.11 -31.03 47.33
N SER A 13 40.34 -32.32 47.63
CA SER A 13 39.89 -33.45 46.80
C SER A 13 38.36 -33.54 46.70
N LEU A 14 37.65 -33.32 47.82
CA LEU A 14 36.19 -33.30 47.86
C LEU A 14 35.63 -32.08 47.13
N ILE A 15 36.22 -30.90 47.34
CA ILE A 15 35.82 -29.66 46.68
C ILE A 15 36.00 -29.77 45.16
N TYR A 16 37.15 -30.29 44.71
CA TYR A 16 37.41 -30.53 43.30
C TYR A 16 36.38 -31.48 42.68
N LYS A 17 36.02 -32.57 43.36
CA LYS A 17 34.98 -33.50 42.89
C LYS A 17 33.61 -32.83 42.75
N TYR A 18 33.20 -32.00 43.72
CA TYR A 18 31.92 -31.28 43.63
C TYR A 18 31.93 -30.22 42.53
N VAL A 19 33.01 -29.44 42.41
CA VAL A 19 33.16 -28.46 41.32
C VAL A 19 33.14 -29.17 39.97
N LEU A 20 33.89 -30.25 39.81
CA LEU A 20 33.88 -31.06 38.59
C LEU A 20 32.46 -31.59 38.31
N TYR A 21 31.76 -32.11 39.31
CA TYR A 21 30.40 -32.61 39.18
C TYR A 21 29.43 -31.52 38.68
N PHE A 22 29.42 -30.35 39.30
CA PHE A 22 28.56 -29.22 38.88
C PHE A 22 28.93 -28.66 37.51
N VAL A 23 30.22 -28.55 37.19
CA VAL A 23 30.69 -28.13 35.85
C VAL A 23 30.27 -29.15 34.80
N THR A 24 30.40 -30.44 35.08
CA THR A 24 30.02 -31.50 34.13
C THR A 24 28.50 -31.50 33.90
N ILE A 25 27.68 -31.32 34.94
CA ILE A 25 26.24 -31.16 34.81
C ILE A 25 25.91 -29.90 33.99
N GLY A 26 26.57 -28.78 34.28
CA GLY A 26 26.42 -27.54 33.53
C GLY A 26 26.75 -27.73 32.05
N CYS A 27 27.86 -28.41 31.74
CA CYS A 27 28.24 -28.77 30.37
C CYS A 27 27.21 -29.67 29.71
N ILE A 28 26.72 -30.73 30.37
CA ILE A 28 25.70 -31.63 29.80
C ILE A 28 24.42 -30.86 29.47
N VAL A 29 23.93 -30.01 30.39
CA VAL A 29 22.72 -29.19 30.17
C VAL A 29 22.94 -28.13 29.09
N PHE A 30 24.16 -27.60 28.96
CA PHE A 30 24.52 -26.63 27.93
C PHE A 30 24.65 -27.26 26.54
N PHE A 31 25.22 -28.46 26.44
CA PHE A 31 25.36 -29.20 25.18
C PHE A 31 24.09 -29.97 24.78
N PHE A 32 23.11 -30.11 25.67
CA PHE A 32 21.85 -30.75 25.32
C PHE A 32 21.13 -29.89 24.26
N PRO A 33 20.85 -30.44 23.07
CA PRO A 33 20.26 -29.67 21.99
C PRO A 33 18.88 -29.17 22.42
N ARG A 34 18.74 -27.86 22.62
CA ARG A 34 17.47 -27.19 22.88
C ARG A 34 16.80 -26.91 21.54
N GLY A 35 15.86 -27.76 21.15
CA GLY A 35 15.05 -27.56 19.95
C GLY A 35 14.77 -28.86 19.20
N GLY A 36 13.51 -29.05 18.82
CA GLY A 36 13.06 -30.12 17.95
C GLY A 36 13.35 -29.73 16.52
N LYS A 37 14.23 -30.47 15.85
CA LYS A 37 14.41 -30.36 14.41
C LYS A 37 13.37 -31.22 13.72
N PHE A 38 12.85 -30.74 12.60
CA PHE A 38 11.99 -31.57 11.76
C PHE A 38 12.77 -32.83 11.32
N LYS A 39 12.18 -34.00 11.55
CA LYS A 39 12.87 -35.30 11.45
C LYS A 39 13.31 -35.67 10.03
N TYR A 40 12.67 -35.12 9.00
CA TYR A 40 12.83 -35.54 7.62
C TYR A 40 13.55 -34.49 6.78
N GLU A 41 14.48 -34.93 5.94
CA GLU A 41 15.09 -34.10 4.90
C GLU A 41 14.47 -34.43 3.55
N PHE A 42 14.07 -33.40 2.80
CA PHE A 42 13.39 -33.56 1.52
C PHE A 42 13.83 -32.49 0.54
N GLN A 43 13.76 -32.84 -0.75
CA GLN A 43 14.14 -31.96 -1.85
C GLN A 43 13.10 -32.07 -2.95
N LYS A 44 12.75 -30.94 -3.55
CA LYS A 44 11.83 -30.88 -4.68
C LYS A 44 12.34 -31.76 -5.84
N GLY A 45 11.44 -32.55 -6.42
CA GLY A 45 11.72 -33.46 -7.55
C GLY A 45 12.36 -34.81 -7.15
N LYS A 46 12.64 -35.05 -5.87
CA LYS A 46 13.11 -36.36 -5.39
C LYS A 46 11.96 -37.20 -4.80
N PRO A 47 12.03 -38.54 -4.88
CA PRO A 47 11.07 -39.41 -4.21
C PRO A 47 11.17 -39.30 -2.69
N TRP A 48 10.03 -39.34 -2.00
CA TRP A 48 9.91 -39.41 -0.56
C TRP A 48 10.42 -40.77 -0.04
N GLN A 49 11.47 -40.75 0.79
CA GLN A 49 12.18 -41.98 1.20
C GLN A 49 11.66 -42.57 2.51
N TYR A 50 10.80 -41.83 3.23
CA TYR A 50 10.30 -42.20 4.55
C TYR A 50 8.90 -42.82 4.47
N GLU A 51 8.37 -43.24 5.62
CA GLU A 51 6.98 -43.70 5.72
C GLU A 51 5.98 -42.58 5.38
N ASN A 52 4.73 -42.96 5.10
CA ASN A 52 3.65 -42.01 4.81
C ASN A 52 3.59 -40.93 5.89
N LEU A 53 3.65 -39.67 5.47
CA LEU A 53 3.59 -38.53 6.38
C LEU A 53 2.17 -37.99 6.43
N TYR A 54 1.56 -38.09 7.61
CA TYR A 54 0.30 -37.42 7.92
C TYR A 54 0.60 -36.15 8.72
N ALA A 55 -0.27 -35.15 8.62
CA ALA A 55 -0.22 -33.94 9.41
C ALA A 55 -0.35 -34.28 10.91
N PRO A 56 0.63 -33.94 11.76
CA PRO A 56 0.60 -34.26 13.18
C PRO A 56 -0.23 -33.28 14.03
N PHE A 57 -0.64 -32.15 13.45
CA PHE A 57 -1.48 -31.10 14.04
C PHE A 57 -2.00 -30.21 12.91
N ASP A 58 -2.91 -29.28 13.22
CA ASP A 58 -3.42 -28.28 12.27
C ASP A 58 -2.40 -27.18 12.02
N PHE A 59 -2.07 -26.89 10.75
CA PHE A 59 -1.12 -25.81 10.43
C PHE A 59 -1.46 -25.07 9.13
N SER A 60 -1.00 -23.82 9.03
CA SER A 60 -1.18 -23.02 7.83
C SER A 60 -0.08 -23.24 6.79
N ILE A 61 -0.47 -23.26 5.52
CA ILE A 61 0.47 -23.32 4.39
C ILE A 61 1.04 -21.92 4.17
N LYS A 62 2.34 -21.74 4.47
CA LYS A 62 3.07 -20.49 4.30
C LYS A 62 3.30 -20.24 2.81
N LYS A 63 3.02 -19.02 2.36
CA LYS A 63 3.38 -18.58 1.02
C LYS A 63 4.90 -18.47 0.91
N THR A 64 5.40 -18.71 -0.29
CA THR A 64 6.80 -18.50 -0.64
C THR A 64 7.10 -17.01 -0.79
N ALA A 65 8.38 -16.63 -0.65
CA ALA A 65 8.80 -15.25 -0.87
C ALA A 65 8.50 -14.78 -2.30
N ASP A 66 8.60 -15.67 -3.29
CA ASP A 66 8.30 -15.38 -4.69
C ASP A 66 6.80 -15.10 -4.90
N GLU A 67 5.91 -15.89 -4.29
CA GLU A 67 4.46 -15.65 -4.33
C GLU A 67 4.11 -14.29 -3.71
N ILE A 68 4.68 -13.96 -2.55
CA ILE A 68 4.46 -12.66 -1.89
C ILE A 68 5.01 -11.51 -2.77
N ALA A 69 6.18 -11.67 -3.36
CA ALA A 69 6.78 -10.66 -4.22
C ALA A 69 5.95 -10.43 -5.49
N GLN A 70 5.39 -11.48 -6.08
CA GLN A 70 4.48 -11.38 -7.23
C GLN A 70 3.17 -10.66 -6.85
N GLU A 71 2.60 -10.97 -5.68
CA GLU A 71 1.42 -10.26 -5.17
C GLU A 71 1.72 -8.77 -4.92
N GLN A 72 2.87 -8.45 -4.32
CA GLN A 72 3.30 -7.06 -4.11
C GLN A 72 3.48 -6.31 -5.43
N GLN A 73 4.10 -6.94 -6.43
CA GLN A 73 4.28 -6.34 -7.75
C GLN A 73 2.92 -6.11 -8.44
N ALA A 74 2.01 -7.08 -8.36
CA ALA A 74 0.67 -6.94 -8.92
C ALA A 74 -0.10 -5.77 -8.29
N LEU A 75 0.02 -5.56 -6.96
CA LEU A 75 -0.57 -4.40 -6.28
C LEU A 75 0.04 -3.08 -6.75
N GLN A 76 1.37 -3.01 -6.94
CA GLN A 76 2.03 -1.82 -7.47
C GLN A 76 1.54 -1.48 -8.89
N GLU A 77 1.40 -2.49 -9.74
CA GLU A 77 0.95 -2.30 -11.13
C GLU A 77 -0.54 -1.90 -11.22
N GLN A 78 -1.36 -2.34 -10.27
CA GLN A 78 -2.79 -2.04 -10.21
C GLN A 78 -3.12 -0.79 -9.38
N GLN A 79 -2.12 -0.15 -8.78
CA GLN A 79 -2.32 0.97 -7.86
C GLN A 79 -3.10 2.10 -8.54
N VAL A 80 -4.18 2.54 -7.89
CA VAL A 80 -4.95 3.71 -8.30
C VAL A 80 -4.41 4.93 -7.56
N PRO A 81 -3.90 5.96 -8.27
CA PRO A 81 -3.30 7.12 -7.64
C PRO A 81 -4.33 8.02 -6.94
N TYR A 82 -3.91 8.66 -5.85
CA TYR A 82 -4.70 9.64 -5.11
C TYR A 82 -4.32 11.06 -5.51
N TYR A 83 -5.33 11.91 -5.62
CA TYR A 83 -5.22 13.33 -5.94
C TYR A 83 -6.01 14.13 -4.91
N THR A 84 -5.51 15.31 -4.55
CA THR A 84 -6.18 16.22 -3.64
C THR A 84 -6.81 17.37 -4.40
N TYR A 85 -8.03 17.72 -4.01
CA TYR A 85 -8.76 18.86 -4.53
C TYR A 85 -8.61 20.05 -3.58
N ASP A 86 -8.05 21.15 -4.07
CA ASP A 86 -7.98 22.41 -3.35
C ASP A 86 -9.26 23.23 -3.56
N ALA A 87 -10.12 23.26 -2.55
CA ALA A 87 -11.33 24.08 -2.54
C ALA A 87 -11.07 25.56 -2.26
N SER A 88 -9.92 25.90 -1.65
CA SER A 88 -9.54 27.28 -1.38
C SER A 88 -9.15 28.00 -2.67
N ALA A 89 -8.45 27.32 -3.58
CA ALA A 89 -8.16 27.82 -4.92
C ALA A 89 -9.43 28.22 -5.69
N VAL A 90 -10.49 27.42 -5.62
CA VAL A 90 -11.78 27.75 -6.27
C VAL A 90 -12.45 28.98 -5.65
N THR A 91 -12.30 29.15 -4.34
CA THR A 91 -12.82 30.33 -3.64
C THR A 91 -12.06 31.58 -4.08
N GLU A 92 -10.73 31.52 -4.16
CA GLU A 92 -9.88 32.60 -4.66
C GLU A 92 -10.23 32.96 -6.11
N VAL A 93 -10.40 31.96 -6.97
CA VAL A 93 -10.78 32.15 -8.38
C VAL A 93 -12.13 32.85 -8.51
N ASN A 94 -13.13 32.48 -7.71
CA ASN A 94 -14.43 33.18 -7.76
C ASN A 94 -14.33 34.65 -7.30
N GLN A 95 -13.48 34.95 -6.33
CA GLN A 95 -13.24 36.33 -5.88
C GLN A 95 -12.55 37.16 -6.97
N ILE A 96 -11.46 36.64 -7.54
CA ILE A 96 -10.72 37.33 -8.62
C ILE A 96 -11.61 37.49 -9.86
N TYR A 97 -12.48 36.52 -10.14
CA TYR A 97 -13.47 36.63 -11.22
C TYR A 97 -14.39 37.83 -11.01
N ASP A 98 -14.94 37.98 -9.81
CA ASP A 98 -15.85 39.10 -9.50
C ASP A 98 -15.17 40.46 -9.66
N ASP A 99 -13.90 40.58 -9.27
CA ASP A 99 -13.11 41.80 -9.38
C ASP A 99 -12.70 42.10 -10.83
N SER A 100 -12.25 41.08 -11.56
CA SER A 100 -11.71 41.21 -12.92
C SER A 100 -12.81 41.36 -13.97
N PHE A 101 -14.01 40.85 -13.71
CA PHE A 101 -15.13 40.90 -14.64
C PHE A 101 -15.45 42.34 -15.07
N SER A 102 -15.45 43.29 -14.14
CA SER A 102 -15.78 44.70 -14.42
C SER A 102 -14.71 45.40 -15.26
N GLN A 103 -13.48 44.88 -15.28
CA GLN A 103 -12.39 45.43 -16.10
C GLN A 103 -12.52 44.99 -17.56
N VAL A 104 -12.93 43.74 -17.79
CA VAL A 104 -13.13 43.16 -19.13
C VAL A 104 -14.48 43.58 -19.72
N PHE A 105 -15.51 43.73 -18.87
CA PHE A 105 -16.86 44.11 -19.25
C PHE A 105 -17.28 45.43 -18.59
N PRO A 106 -16.76 46.59 -19.07
CA PRO A 106 -17.08 47.90 -18.51
C PRO A 106 -18.54 48.31 -18.75
N SER A 107 -19.15 48.97 -17.76
CA SER A 107 -20.58 49.33 -17.77
C SER A 107 -20.94 50.39 -18.81
N GLU A 108 -19.96 51.13 -19.35
CA GLU A 108 -20.14 52.09 -20.43
C GLU A 108 -20.42 51.40 -21.78
N ARG A 109 -20.01 50.13 -21.94
CA ARG A 109 -20.14 49.37 -23.20
C ARG A 109 -21.28 48.36 -23.19
N TYR A 110 -21.78 47.97 -22.02
CA TYR A 110 -22.73 46.88 -21.87
C TYR A 110 -23.91 47.27 -20.99
N SER A 111 -25.13 46.90 -21.39
CA SER A 111 -26.31 47.08 -20.54
C SER A 111 -26.26 46.19 -19.30
N ASN A 112 -26.92 46.61 -18.22
CA ASN A 112 -27.04 45.82 -16.98
C ASN A 112 -27.58 44.39 -17.23
N THR A 113 -28.47 44.23 -18.21
CA THR A 113 -29.00 42.91 -18.60
C THR A 113 -27.92 42.04 -19.26
N GLN A 114 -27.09 42.61 -20.14
CA GLN A 114 -25.95 41.91 -20.74
C GLN A 114 -24.91 41.55 -19.68
N LEU A 115 -24.53 42.49 -18.82
CA LEU A 115 -23.55 42.25 -17.76
C LEU A 115 -23.97 41.10 -16.85
N ARG A 116 -25.22 41.09 -16.38
CA ARG A 116 -25.75 40.00 -15.55
C ARG A 116 -25.73 38.66 -16.29
N ARG A 117 -26.10 38.64 -17.57
CA ARG A 117 -26.07 37.42 -18.41
C ARG A 117 -24.64 36.90 -18.56
N LEU A 118 -23.71 37.76 -18.96
CA LEU A 118 -22.31 37.40 -19.19
C LEU A 118 -21.62 36.96 -17.90
N LYS A 119 -21.92 37.64 -16.79
CA LYS A 119 -21.40 37.27 -15.46
C LYS A 119 -21.85 35.86 -15.06
N GLY A 120 -23.13 35.54 -15.24
CA GLY A 120 -23.64 34.19 -14.99
C GLY A 120 -23.03 33.13 -15.90
N ILE A 121 -22.81 33.46 -17.18
CA ILE A 121 -22.15 32.54 -18.13
C ILE A 121 -20.73 32.20 -17.67
N GLY A 122 -19.93 33.19 -17.25
CA GLY A 122 -18.58 32.91 -16.77
C GLY A 122 -18.56 32.12 -15.46
N GLN A 123 -19.49 32.39 -14.54
CA GLN A 123 -19.65 31.59 -13.31
C GLN A 123 -20.00 30.14 -13.63
N ASP A 124 -20.90 29.91 -14.59
CA ASP A 124 -21.25 28.55 -15.01
C ASP A 124 -20.06 27.81 -15.63
N ILE A 125 -19.24 28.49 -16.43
CA ILE A 125 -18.02 27.90 -17.00
C ILE A 125 -17.02 27.54 -15.90
N LEU A 126 -16.82 28.42 -14.91
CA LEU A 126 -15.96 28.12 -13.77
C LEU A 126 -16.50 26.93 -12.96
N ASN A 127 -17.81 26.88 -12.72
CA ASN A 127 -18.44 25.74 -12.02
C ASN A 127 -18.27 24.43 -12.78
N GLU A 128 -18.33 24.47 -14.11
CA GLU A 128 -18.08 23.31 -14.97
C GLU A 128 -16.62 22.84 -14.87
N LEU A 129 -15.67 23.76 -15.05
CA LEU A 129 -14.23 23.47 -14.98
C LEU A 129 -13.81 22.93 -13.61
N TYR A 130 -14.33 23.50 -12.53
CA TYR A 130 -13.98 23.12 -11.16
C TYR A 130 -14.90 22.07 -10.54
N LYS A 131 -15.87 21.50 -11.28
CA LYS A 131 -16.75 20.46 -10.76
C LYS A 131 -15.94 19.30 -10.16
N ASN A 132 -15.05 18.75 -10.98
CA ASN A 132 -14.08 17.71 -10.61
C ASN A 132 -12.66 18.28 -10.51
N GLY A 133 -12.41 19.45 -11.12
CA GLY A 133 -11.17 20.21 -10.98
C GLY A 133 -10.27 20.15 -12.20
N ILE A 134 -9.20 20.94 -12.13
CA ILE A 134 -8.23 21.13 -13.19
C ILE A 134 -6.88 20.60 -12.73
N VAL A 135 -6.30 19.72 -13.53
CA VAL A 135 -4.98 19.12 -13.28
C VAL A 135 -3.92 19.73 -14.21
N ASP A 136 -2.70 19.80 -13.73
CA ASP A 136 -1.56 20.15 -14.57
C ASP A 136 -1.24 19.03 -15.57
N ASN A 137 -0.74 19.40 -16.75
CA ASN A 137 -0.47 18.50 -17.87
C ASN A 137 0.59 17.43 -17.53
N THR A 138 1.39 17.67 -16.49
CA THR A 138 2.48 16.80 -16.03
C THR A 138 1.99 15.61 -15.19
N ALA A 139 0.81 15.71 -14.57
CA ALA A 139 0.28 14.66 -13.70
C ALA A 139 -0.47 13.54 -14.46
N ALA A 140 -0.51 13.61 -15.79
CA ALA A 140 -1.12 12.60 -16.66
C ALA A 140 -0.25 11.33 -16.85
N GLY A 141 0.87 11.19 -16.13
CA GLY A 141 1.85 10.10 -16.30
C GLY A 141 1.43 8.72 -15.78
N ASN A 142 0.34 8.60 -15.01
CA ASN A 142 -0.15 7.29 -14.56
C ASN A 142 -1.07 6.66 -15.62
N SER A 143 -0.75 5.41 -15.99
CA SER A 143 -1.48 4.58 -16.96
C SER A 143 -2.88 4.15 -16.49
N SER A 144 -3.22 4.44 -15.23
CA SER A 144 -4.53 4.09 -14.67
C SER A 144 -5.63 4.96 -15.28
N GLU A 145 -6.70 4.31 -15.74
CA GLU A 145 -7.91 4.98 -16.24
C GLU A 145 -8.67 5.69 -15.11
N TYR A 146 -8.48 5.24 -13.87
CA TYR A 146 -9.16 5.74 -12.68
C TYR A 146 -8.17 6.42 -11.74
N LEU A 147 -8.70 7.32 -10.92
CA LEU A 147 -7.99 7.94 -9.82
C LEU A 147 -8.93 8.15 -8.63
N TYR A 148 -8.36 8.29 -7.43
CA TYR A 148 -9.10 8.73 -6.26
C TYR A 148 -8.94 10.24 -6.10
N LEU A 149 -10.05 10.98 -6.16
CA LEU A 149 -10.10 12.40 -5.88
C LEU A 149 -10.56 12.63 -4.44
N VAL A 150 -9.71 13.24 -3.64
CA VAL A 150 -9.98 13.62 -2.25
C VAL A 150 -10.53 15.03 -2.21
N LYS A 151 -11.80 15.16 -1.81
CA LYS A 151 -12.51 16.43 -1.66
C LYS A 151 -13.20 16.46 -0.31
N ASN A 152 -12.96 17.50 0.49
CA ASN A 152 -13.54 17.65 1.83
C ASN A 152 -13.33 16.43 2.75
N ASN A 153 -12.12 15.85 2.75
CA ASN A 153 -11.76 14.62 3.48
C ASN A 153 -12.50 13.33 3.04
N GLU A 154 -13.15 13.34 1.88
CA GLU A 154 -13.76 12.16 1.29
C GLU A 154 -13.05 11.79 -0.01
N ALA A 155 -12.62 10.54 -0.13
CA ALA A 155 -12.01 10.00 -1.33
C ALA A 155 -13.09 9.39 -2.24
N SER A 156 -13.14 9.85 -3.50
CA SER A 156 -14.09 9.36 -4.50
C SER A 156 -13.34 8.82 -5.72
N ARG A 157 -13.74 7.65 -6.22
CA ARG A 157 -13.14 7.08 -7.42
C ARG A 157 -13.78 7.68 -8.66
N ILE A 158 -13.00 8.35 -9.48
CA ILE A 158 -13.45 8.97 -10.74
C ILE A 158 -12.58 8.52 -11.91
N ARG A 159 -13.09 8.68 -13.14
CA ARG A 159 -12.28 8.45 -14.33
C ARG A 159 -11.39 9.66 -14.60
N LYS A 160 -10.21 9.42 -15.16
CA LYS A 160 -9.23 10.48 -15.46
C LYS A 160 -9.74 11.51 -16.47
N ASP A 161 -10.63 11.10 -17.37
CA ASP A 161 -11.27 11.98 -18.36
C ASP A 161 -12.36 12.89 -17.76
N GLU A 162 -12.72 12.69 -16.50
CA GLU A 162 -13.61 13.57 -15.76
C GLU A 162 -12.91 14.81 -15.19
N LEU A 163 -11.57 14.86 -15.24
CA LEU A 163 -10.76 16.04 -14.91
C LEU A 163 -10.42 16.81 -16.19
N TYR A 164 -10.39 18.13 -16.08
CA TYR A 164 -9.86 18.96 -17.16
C TYR A 164 -8.37 19.15 -16.99
N THR A 165 -7.63 19.11 -18.10
CA THR A 165 -6.24 19.60 -18.13
C THR A 165 -6.22 21.09 -18.46
N VAL A 166 -5.14 21.78 -18.08
CA VAL A 166 -4.90 23.18 -18.46
C VAL A 166 -5.09 23.41 -19.96
N THR A 167 -4.70 22.45 -20.80
CA THR A 167 -4.84 22.57 -22.27
C THR A 167 -6.28 22.47 -22.78
N GLN A 168 -7.18 21.84 -22.01
CA GLN A 168 -8.58 21.69 -22.40
C GLN A 168 -9.44 22.89 -22.01
N VAL A 169 -8.98 23.74 -21.08
CA VAL A 169 -9.73 24.90 -20.58
C VAL A 169 -10.25 25.78 -21.71
N ASP A 170 -9.40 26.12 -22.68
CA ASP A 170 -9.78 26.97 -23.81
C ASP A 170 -10.92 26.37 -24.66
N SER A 171 -10.84 25.05 -24.93
CA SER A 171 -11.87 24.35 -25.69
C SER A 171 -13.22 24.30 -24.96
N VAL A 172 -13.20 24.11 -23.64
CA VAL A 172 -14.39 24.13 -22.78
C VAL A 172 -15.02 25.52 -22.79
N VAL A 173 -14.22 26.58 -22.64
CA VAL A 173 -14.69 27.97 -22.69
C VAL A 173 -15.35 28.25 -24.04
N GLN A 174 -14.69 27.90 -25.15
CA GLN A 174 -15.22 28.12 -26.49
C GLN A 174 -16.55 27.41 -26.73
N GLU A 175 -16.63 26.12 -26.34
CA GLU A 175 -17.83 25.32 -26.48
C GLU A 175 -18.98 25.83 -25.62
N SER A 176 -18.72 26.14 -24.35
CA SER A 176 -19.74 26.65 -23.43
C SER A 176 -20.28 28.01 -23.87
N LEU A 177 -19.44 28.90 -24.44
CA LEU A 177 -19.90 30.17 -25.02
C LEU A 177 -20.74 29.97 -26.29
N ARG A 178 -20.32 29.05 -27.18
CA ARG A 178 -21.07 28.71 -28.39
C ARG A 178 -22.47 28.19 -28.04
N ASN A 179 -22.54 27.24 -27.12
CA ASN A 179 -23.80 26.62 -26.68
C ASN A 179 -24.77 27.64 -26.04
N ARG A 180 -24.23 28.68 -25.40
CA ARG A 180 -24.99 29.75 -24.73
C ARG A 180 -25.27 30.97 -25.62
N ARG A 181 -24.98 30.90 -26.93
CA ARG A 181 -25.12 32.00 -27.89
C ARG A 181 -24.37 33.26 -27.43
N ALA A 182 -23.13 33.07 -26.97
CA ALA A 182 -22.22 34.11 -26.48
C ALA A 182 -20.83 34.01 -27.12
N GLY A 183 -20.71 33.30 -28.27
CA GLY A 183 -19.44 33.08 -28.96
C GLY A 183 -18.74 34.36 -29.42
N GLU A 184 -19.49 35.45 -29.64
CA GLU A 184 -18.92 36.77 -29.98
C GLU A 184 -18.06 37.38 -28.86
N TYR A 185 -18.22 36.90 -27.61
CA TYR A 185 -17.45 37.36 -26.45
C TYR A 185 -16.23 36.47 -26.15
N TYR A 186 -15.92 35.49 -27.00
CA TYR A 186 -14.86 34.52 -26.75
C TYR A 186 -13.50 35.16 -26.43
N SER A 187 -13.07 36.18 -27.19
CA SER A 187 -11.80 36.86 -26.92
C SER A 187 -11.75 37.53 -25.54
N LEU A 188 -12.87 38.13 -25.11
CA LEU A 188 -12.96 38.77 -23.79
C LEU A 188 -12.94 37.74 -22.66
N PHE A 189 -13.63 36.60 -22.84
CA PHE A 189 -13.56 35.50 -21.87
C PHE A 189 -12.19 34.83 -21.84
N GLN A 190 -11.50 34.75 -22.99
CA GLN A 190 -10.14 34.27 -23.05
C GLN A 190 -9.21 35.16 -22.22
N ASP A 191 -9.29 36.49 -22.40
CA ASP A 191 -8.52 37.46 -21.61
C ASP A 191 -8.83 37.34 -20.11
N LEU A 192 -10.11 37.17 -19.76
CA LEU A 192 -10.55 37.02 -18.37
C LEU A 192 -10.05 35.71 -17.73
N PHE A 193 -10.11 34.60 -18.46
CA PHE A 193 -9.77 33.28 -17.92
C PHE A 193 -8.28 32.95 -17.96
N PHE A 194 -7.50 33.60 -18.84
CA PHE A 194 -6.08 33.28 -19.05
C PHE A 194 -5.24 33.33 -17.77
N ASN A 195 -5.44 34.35 -16.92
CA ASN A 195 -4.70 34.48 -15.65
C ASN A 195 -5.50 34.01 -14.42
N LEU A 196 -6.79 33.73 -14.63
CA LEU A 196 -7.72 33.42 -13.57
C LEU A 196 -7.82 31.92 -13.33
N VAL A 197 -7.89 31.12 -14.39
CA VAL A 197 -8.04 29.67 -14.28
C VAL A 197 -6.68 29.04 -13.94
N LYS A 198 -6.65 28.28 -12.85
CA LYS A 198 -5.44 27.63 -12.35
C LYS A 198 -5.74 26.17 -11.98
N PRO A 199 -4.75 25.27 -12.07
CA PRO A 199 -4.88 23.93 -11.55
C PRO A 199 -5.23 23.95 -10.06
N ASN A 200 -6.17 23.11 -9.65
CA ASN A 200 -6.57 22.93 -8.25
C ASN A 200 -6.59 21.45 -7.83
N VAL A 201 -6.18 20.55 -8.72
CA VAL A 201 -6.04 19.12 -8.46
C VAL A 201 -4.58 18.74 -8.62
N SER A 202 -4.00 18.15 -7.58
CA SER A 202 -2.60 17.74 -7.55
C SER A 202 -2.45 16.31 -7.07
N TYR A 203 -1.41 15.63 -7.57
CA TYR A 203 -1.11 14.25 -7.15
C TYR A 203 -0.61 14.24 -5.70
N ASP A 204 -1.23 13.41 -4.88
CA ASP A 204 -0.84 13.19 -3.49
C ASP A 204 0.04 11.94 -3.40
N ALA A 205 1.35 12.15 -3.52
CA ALA A 205 2.34 11.08 -3.47
C ALA A 205 2.41 10.41 -2.09
N GLU A 206 2.20 11.19 -1.02
CA GLU A 206 2.27 10.66 0.35
C GLU A 206 1.07 9.76 0.63
N LEU A 207 -0.14 10.22 0.32
CA LEU A 207 -1.36 9.42 0.49
C LEU A 207 -1.34 8.19 -0.42
N SER A 208 -0.99 8.35 -1.70
CA SER A 208 -0.91 7.22 -2.63
C SER A 208 0.05 6.14 -2.12
N LYS A 209 1.23 6.55 -1.64
CA LYS A 209 2.22 5.63 -1.10
C LYS A 209 1.72 4.96 0.18
N LYS A 210 1.11 5.72 1.08
CA LYS A 210 0.57 5.20 2.33
C LYS A 210 -0.51 4.14 2.08
N GLU A 211 -1.47 4.43 1.20
CA GLU A 211 -2.55 3.47 0.89
C GLU A 211 -1.99 2.19 0.24
N LEU A 212 -0.96 2.30 -0.60
CA LEU A 212 -0.26 1.14 -1.16
C LEU A 212 0.46 0.32 -0.08
N GLU A 213 1.15 0.96 0.85
CA GLU A 213 1.79 0.29 1.99
C GLU A 213 0.75 -0.41 2.88
N ASP A 214 -0.39 0.23 3.11
CA ASP A 214 -1.50 -0.34 3.86
C ASP A 214 -2.11 -1.56 3.14
N GLU A 215 -2.27 -1.53 1.81
CA GLU A 215 -2.68 -2.69 1.01
C GLU A 215 -1.65 -3.83 1.06
N MET A 216 -0.36 -3.50 0.90
CA MET A 216 0.73 -4.49 1.00
C MET A 216 0.80 -5.15 2.37
N SER A 217 0.51 -4.40 3.45
CA SER A 217 0.49 -4.94 4.82
C SER A 217 -0.61 -5.98 5.06
N ARG A 218 -1.65 -5.96 4.22
CA ARG A 218 -2.80 -6.90 4.29
C ARG A 218 -2.59 -8.16 3.47
N ILE A 219 -1.47 -8.29 2.76
CA ILE A 219 -1.13 -9.52 2.03
C ILE A 219 -1.01 -10.67 3.03
N SER A 220 -1.85 -11.69 2.85
CA SER A 220 -1.79 -12.89 3.69
C SER A 220 -0.45 -13.60 3.51
N THR A 221 0.18 -13.97 4.62
CA THR A 221 1.41 -14.79 4.63
C THR A 221 1.12 -16.27 4.39
N THR A 222 -0.16 -16.66 4.39
CA THR A 222 -0.60 -18.05 4.21
C THR A 222 -1.66 -18.17 3.12
N ARG A 223 -1.75 -19.35 2.48
CA ARG A 223 -2.70 -19.62 1.38
C ARG A 223 -3.80 -20.62 1.73
N GLY A 224 -3.78 -21.19 2.93
CA GLY A 224 -4.73 -22.21 3.38
C GLY A 224 -4.24 -22.90 4.67
N ASN A 225 -5.00 -23.89 5.12
CA ASN A 225 -4.68 -24.73 6.28
C ASN A 225 -4.70 -26.21 5.90
N VAL A 226 -3.95 -27.01 6.65
CA VAL A 226 -3.94 -28.47 6.60
C VAL A 226 -4.33 -28.96 7.98
N ASP A 227 -5.41 -29.73 8.04
CA ASP A 227 -5.92 -30.31 9.28
C ASP A 227 -5.11 -31.55 9.70
N GLU A 228 -5.11 -31.83 11.00
CA GLU A 228 -4.49 -33.01 11.59
C GLU A 228 -5.00 -34.31 10.93
N GLY A 229 -4.11 -35.26 10.70
CA GLY A 229 -4.43 -36.58 10.16
C GLY A 229 -4.58 -36.62 8.63
N ILE A 230 -4.48 -35.49 7.92
CA ILE A 230 -4.43 -35.45 6.46
C ILE A 230 -3.10 -36.01 5.94
N LEU A 231 -3.16 -36.87 4.91
CA LEU A 231 -1.97 -37.38 4.24
C LEU A 231 -1.28 -36.26 3.45
N ILE A 232 -0.03 -35.95 3.80
CA ILE A 232 0.78 -34.92 3.13
C ILE A 232 1.54 -35.51 1.95
N ILE A 233 2.18 -36.67 2.15
CA ILE A 233 2.94 -37.35 1.10
C ILE A 233 3.09 -38.84 1.41
N ALA A 234 2.95 -39.69 0.38
CA ALA A 234 3.12 -41.13 0.49
C ALA A 234 4.56 -41.58 0.27
N ARG A 235 4.93 -42.76 0.80
CA ARG A 235 6.23 -43.39 0.55
C ARG A 235 6.45 -43.64 -0.94
N GLY A 236 7.58 -43.17 -1.45
CA GLY A 236 7.96 -43.30 -2.86
C GLY A 236 7.33 -42.27 -3.80
N GLU A 237 6.42 -41.42 -3.31
CA GLU A 237 5.84 -40.32 -4.07
C GLU A 237 6.89 -39.24 -4.36
N VAL A 238 6.83 -38.61 -5.53
CA VAL A 238 7.76 -37.52 -5.88
C VAL A 238 7.35 -36.25 -5.15
N VAL A 239 8.32 -35.57 -4.53
CA VAL A 239 8.09 -34.29 -3.86
C VAL A 239 7.88 -33.20 -4.91
N GLU A 240 6.63 -32.99 -5.31
CA GLU A 240 6.23 -31.94 -6.26
C GLU A 240 6.12 -30.56 -5.59
N ALA A 241 5.84 -29.52 -6.39
CA ALA A 241 5.81 -28.13 -5.91
C ALA A 241 4.83 -27.91 -4.74
N GLU A 242 3.64 -28.51 -4.81
CA GLU A 242 2.60 -28.34 -3.80
C GLU A 242 2.98 -29.03 -2.47
N ASN A 243 3.30 -30.32 -2.52
CA ASN A 243 3.72 -31.08 -1.34
C ASN A 243 5.02 -30.51 -0.74
N TYR A 244 5.95 -30.00 -1.57
CA TYR A 244 7.14 -29.31 -1.08
C TYR A 244 6.82 -28.07 -0.24
N THR A 245 5.87 -27.26 -0.67
CA THR A 245 5.43 -26.07 0.09
C THR A 245 4.73 -26.48 1.39
N ILE A 246 3.89 -27.51 1.37
CA ILE A 246 3.23 -28.04 2.57
C ILE A 246 4.27 -28.58 3.57
N LEU A 247 5.23 -29.38 3.10
CA LEU A 247 6.31 -29.93 3.94
C LEU A 247 7.19 -28.83 4.55
N ASN A 248 7.54 -27.80 3.79
CA ASN A 248 8.27 -26.64 4.32
C ASN A 248 7.45 -25.87 5.37
N SER A 249 6.14 -25.73 5.14
CA SER A 249 5.24 -25.06 6.10
C SER A 249 5.15 -25.85 7.40
N LEU A 250 4.96 -27.17 7.32
CA LEU A 250 4.96 -28.07 8.46
C LEU A 250 6.29 -28.02 9.22
N LYS A 251 7.41 -28.06 8.51
CA LYS A 251 8.75 -27.95 9.11
C LYS A 251 8.89 -26.65 9.89
N ALA A 252 8.53 -25.53 9.28
CA ALA A 252 8.63 -24.21 9.90
C ALA A 252 7.72 -24.07 11.13
N GLU A 253 6.51 -24.66 11.09
CA GLU A 253 5.58 -24.63 12.22
C GLU A 253 6.07 -25.53 13.37
N PHE A 254 6.54 -26.73 13.06
CA PHE A 254 7.11 -27.65 14.04
C PHE A 254 8.31 -27.03 14.78
N GLU A 255 9.22 -26.37 14.05
CA GLU A 255 10.38 -25.71 14.66
C GLU A 255 9.96 -24.51 15.53
N SER A 256 8.86 -23.83 15.19
CA SER A 256 8.29 -22.72 15.97
C SER A 256 7.61 -23.20 17.25
N GLU A 257 6.74 -24.20 17.18
CA GLU A 257 6.05 -24.73 18.37
C GLU A 257 7.04 -25.28 19.41
N VAL A 258 8.06 -26.00 18.95
CA VAL A 258 9.07 -26.55 19.85
C VAL A 258 9.94 -25.45 20.47
N TRP A 259 10.11 -24.30 19.81
CA TRP A 259 10.77 -23.13 20.40
C TRP A 259 9.90 -22.52 21.50
N THR A 260 8.59 -22.34 21.27
CA THR A 260 7.65 -21.83 22.28
C THR A 260 7.46 -22.75 23.48
N ALA A 261 7.56 -24.07 23.31
CA ALA A 261 7.44 -25.02 24.42
C ALA A 261 8.70 -25.07 25.32
N ASN A 262 9.84 -24.56 24.84
CA ASN A 262 11.13 -24.63 25.53
C ASN A 262 11.60 -23.28 26.14
N ASN A 263 10.84 -22.20 25.93
CA ASN A 263 11.07 -20.86 26.48
C ASN A 263 9.93 -20.43 27.41
#